data_AF-A0A946QFR7-F1
#
_entry.id   AF-A0A946QFR7-F1
#
_cell.length_a   1.000
_cell.length_b   1.000
_cell.length_c   1.000
_cell.angle_alpha   90.00
_cell.angle_beta   90.00
_cell.angle_gamma   90.00
#
_symmetry.space_group_name_H-M   'P 1'
#
loop_
_entity.id
_entity.type
_entity.pdbx_description
1 polymer ?
#
loop_
_entity_poly.entity_id
_entity_poly.type
_entity_poly.pdbx_seq_one_letter_code
_entity_poly.pdbx_strand_id
1 'polypeptide(L)'
;TIKIFAIPAVLGLNVFAKGALFLGSKTKLAPDVKKGLVEPYNSWKNRIATLKFVQDIPLTPNDQSYALVNHVEQNLKRLDQTSLLFLWGAKDFVFDLTFLNEFKSRFPRAVTHVFHDAGHYLFEDKPEESCQLIQAFLNK
;
A
#
# COMPACT_ATOMS: atom_id res chain seq x y z
N THR A 1 18.36 -14.66 -8.72
CA THR A 1 18.74 -15.32 -7.46
C THR A 1 17.65 -15.28 -6.39
N ILE A 2 16.93 -14.16 -6.20
CA ILE A 2 15.80 -14.05 -5.23
C ILE A 2 14.62 -15.01 -5.55
N LYS A 3 14.41 -15.35 -6.83
CA LYS A 3 13.26 -16.14 -7.30
C LYS A 3 13.10 -17.53 -6.65
N ILE A 4 14.19 -18.20 -6.26
CA ILE A 4 14.13 -19.57 -5.72
C ILE A 4 13.63 -19.58 -4.26
N PHE A 5 13.91 -18.51 -3.50
CA PHE A 5 13.48 -18.39 -2.09
C PHE A 5 12.11 -17.72 -1.94
N ALA A 6 11.70 -16.89 -2.90
CA ALA A 6 10.42 -16.19 -2.87
C ALA A 6 9.22 -17.16 -2.87
N ILE A 7 9.27 -18.23 -3.68
CA ILE A 7 8.20 -19.22 -3.77
C ILE A 7 7.94 -19.94 -2.43
N PRO A 8 8.92 -20.61 -1.80
CA PRO A 8 8.70 -21.28 -0.52
C PRO A 8 8.37 -20.30 0.61
N ALA A 9 8.98 -19.10 0.64
CA ALA A 9 8.70 -18.11 1.67
C ALA A 9 7.27 -17.55 1.59
N VAL A 10 6.81 -17.16 0.40
CA VAL A 10 5.48 -16.59 0.20
C VAL A 10 4.43 -17.69 0.18
N LEU A 11 4.56 -18.70 -0.67
CA LEU A 11 3.52 -19.71 -0.85
C LEU A 11 3.51 -20.76 0.26
N GLY A 12 4.67 -21.16 0.78
CA GLY A 12 4.76 -22.17 1.84
C GLY A 12 4.49 -21.57 3.21
N LEU A 13 5.30 -20.59 3.60
CA LEU A 13 5.33 -20.06 4.97
C LEU A 13 4.41 -18.86 5.21
N ASN A 14 3.83 -18.29 4.16
CA ASN A 14 3.02 -17.06 4.21
C ASN A 14 3.79 -15.86 4.81
N VAL A 15 5.10 -15.78 4.55
CA VAL A 15 5.97 -14.75 5.17
C VAL A 15 5.51 -13.35 4.82
N PHE A 16 4.97 -13.12 3.62
CA PHE A 16 4.50 -11.80 3.21
C PHE A 16 3.34 -11.31 4.10
N ALA A 17 2.22 -12.03 4.11
CA ALA A 17 1.04 -11.61 4.87
C ALA A 17 1.33 -11.59 6.38
N LYS A 18 2.03 -12.61 6.90
CA LYS A 18 2.41 -12.65 8.33
C LYS A 18 3.37 -11.53 8.72
N GLY A 19 4.35 -11.22 7.88
CA GLY A 19 5.30 -10.13 8.12
C GLY A 19 4.61 -8.77 8.11
N ALA A 20 3.66 -8.58 7.19
CA ALA A 20 2.90 -7.33 7.09
C ALA A 20 2.09 -7.02 8.36
N LEU A 21 1.64 -8.04 9.13
CA LEU A 21 0.99 -7.83 10.43
C LEU A 21 1.87 -7.13 11.48
N PHE A 22 3.21 -7.21 11.34
CA PHE A 22 4.16 -6.61 12.28
C PHE A 22 4.78 -5.33 11.75
N LEU A 23 4.94 -5.23 10.43
CA LEU A 23 5.59 -4.08 9.80
C LEU A 23 4.58 -3.00 9.38
N GLY A 24 3.35 -3.40 9.08
CA GLY A 24 2.34 -2.56 8.45
C GLY A 24 1.80 -1.48 9.37
N SER A 25 1.40 -1.85 10.59
CA SER A 25 0.76 -0.96 11.56
C SER A 25 1.75 -0.52 12.65
N LYS A 26 1.58 0.71 13.15
CA LYS A 26 2.32 1.26 14.31
C LYS A 26 1.56 1.13 15.61
N THR A 27 0.29 0.81 15.54
CA THR A 27 -0.54 0.36 16.65
C THR A 27 -0.53 -1.16 16.75
N LYS A 28 -0.86 -1.70 17.92
CA LYS A 28 -0.92 -3.14 18.11
C LYS A 28 -2.23 -3.68 17.56
N LEU A 29 -2.16 -4.39 16.43
CA LEU A 29 -3.32 -5.08 15.87
C LEU A 29 -3.90 -6.12 16.86
N ALA A 30 -5.23 -6.10 16.98
CA ALA A 30 -5.98 -7.07 17.77
C ALA A 30 -5.85 -8.49 17.19
N PRO A 31 -5.96 -9.56 18.01
CA PRO A 31 -5.77 -10.93 17.54
C PRO A 31 -6.73 -11.38 16.43
N ASP A 32 -7.99 -10.95 16.50
CA ASP A 32 -9.04 -11.21 15.52
C ASP A 32 -8.79 -10.46 14.21
N VAL A 33 -8.33 -9.21 14.26
CA VAL A 33 -7.89 -8.43 13.09
C VAL A 33 -6.72 -9.14 12.39
N LYS A 34 -5.70 -9.55 13.15
CA LYS A 34 -4.56 -10.32 12.60
C LYS A 34 -5.02 -11.60 11.91
N LYS A 35 -5.96 -12.32 12.51
CA LYS A 35 -6.54 -13.53 11.92
C LYS A 35 -7.28 -13.21 10.62
N GLY A 36 -8.12 -12.18 10.62
CA GLY A 36 -8.86 -11.74 9.44
C GLY A 36 -7.96 -11.35 8.27
N LEU A 37 -6.90 -10.59 8.53
CA LEU A 37 -5.96 -10.14 7.51
C LEU A 37 -5.20 -11.30 6.82
N VAL A 38 -4.96 -12.42 7.51
CA VAL A 38 -4.25 -13.57 6.93
C VAL A 38 -5.16 -14.67 6.40
N GLU A 39 -6.45 -14.66 6.75
CA GLU A 39 -7.41 -15.72 6.40
C GLU A 39 -7.52 -15.96 4.89
N PRO A 40 -7.58 -14.93 4.02
CA PRO A 40 -7.60 -15.13 2.57
C PRO A 40 -6.35 -15.87 2.04
N TYR A 41 -5.25 -15.85 2.78
CA TYR A 41 -3.96 -16.44 2.41
C TYR A 41 -3.69 -17.75 3.18
N ASN A 42 -4.74 -18.53 3.48
CA ASN A 42 -4.66 -19.74 4.31
C ASN A 42 -4.07 -20.98 3.61
N SER A 43 -3.86 -20.96 2.28
CA SER A 43 -3.28 -22.09 1.53
C SER A 43 -2.29 -21.64 0.46
N TRP A 44 -1.47 -22.56 -0.03
CA TRP A 44 -0.54 -22.32 -1.13
C TRP A 44 -1.24 -21.75 -2.36
N LYS A 45 -2.38 -22.38 -2.75
CA LYS A 45 -3.20 -21.95 -3.89
C LYS A 45 -3.69 -20.52 -3.72
N ASN A 46 -4.08 -20.13 -2.50
CA ASN A 46 -4.62 -18.81 -2.23
C ASN A 46 -3.54 -17.72 -2.11
N ARG A 47 -2.26 -18.09 -1.98
CA ARG A 47 -1.11 -17.15 -1.91
C ARG A 47 -0.52 -16.80 -3.27
N ILE A 48 -1.02 -17.41 -4.37
CA ILE A 48 -0.48 -17.17 -5.72
C ILE A 48 -0.58 -15.69 -6.08
N ALA A 49 -1.71 -15.04 -5.76
CA ALA A 49 -1.90 -13.61 -6.02
C ALA A 49 -0.86 -12.75 -5.30
N THR A 50 -0.54 -13.04 -4.04
CA THR A 50 0.50 -12.35 -3.28
C THR A 50 1.89 -12.52 -3.91
N LEU A 51 2.24 -13.75 -4.32
CA LEU A 51 3.51 -13.98 -5.00
C LEU A 51 3.59 -13.21 -6.33
N LYS A 52 2.52 -13.22 -7.13
CA LYS A 52 2.46 -12.51 -8.41
C LYS A 52 2.55 -11.00 -8.22
N PHE A 53 1.83 -10.46 -7.24
CA PHE A 53 1.93 -9.05 -6.87
C PHE A 53 3.39 -8.63 -6.61
N VAL A 54 4.14 -9.38 -5.79
CA VAL A 54 5.55 -9.06 -5.51
C VAL A 54 6.44 -9.21 -6.75
N GLN A 55 6.18 -10.21 -7.60
CA GLN A 55 6.94 -10.41 -8.84
C GLN A 55 6.67 -9.35 -9.90
N ASP A 56 5.50 -8.74 -9.87
CA ASP A 56 5.03 -7.78 -10.87
C ASP A 56 5.42 -6.34 -10.56
N ILE A 57 6.09 -6.05 -9.44
CA ILE A 57 6.63 -4.72 -9.12
C ILE A 57 7.76 -4.41 -10.11
N PRO A 58 7.56 -3.48 -11.07
CA PRO A 58 8.56 -3.22 -12.09
C PRO A 58 9.64 -2.27 -11.57
N LEU A 59 10.91 -2.57 -11.87
CA LEU A 59 12.06 -1.72 -11.53
C LEU A 59 12.79 -1.21 -12.77
N THR A 60 12.64 -1.89 -13.90
CA THR A 60 13.32 -1.58 -15.16
C THR A 60 12.35 -1.68 -16.34
N PRO A 61 12.63 -1.01 -17.47
CA PRO A 61 11.83 -1.13 -18.70
C PRO A 61 11.65 -2.56 -19.22
N ASN A 62 12.51 -3.49 -18.82
CA ASN A 62 12.44 -4.90 -19.23
C ASN A 62 11.47 -5.72 -18.36
N ASP A 63 10.96 -5.16 -17.26
CA ASP A 63 9.98 -5.84 -16.43
C ASP A 63 8.59 -5.81 -17.06
N GLN A 64 7.88 -6.93 -16.99
CA GLN A 64 6.61 -7.15 -17.70
C GLN A 64 5.56 -6.05 -17.44
N SER A 65 5.46 -5.59 -16.19
CA SER A 65 4.49 -4.57 -15.78
C SER A 65 4.96 -3.14 -16.00
N TYR A 66 6.22 -2.90 -16.42
CA TYR A 66 6.78 -1.56 -16.52
C TYR A 66 6.00 -0.68 -17.50
N ALA A 67 5.70 -1.21 -18.69
CA ALA A 67 4.98 -0.45 -19.72
C ALA A 67 3.60 0.02 -19.22
N LEU A 68 2.91 -0.82 -18.43
CA LEU A 68 1.62 -0.48 -17.83
C LEU A 68 1.76 0.60 -16.75
N VAL A 69 2.72 0.46 -15.83
CA VAL A 69 2.96 1.45 -14.78
C VAL A 69 3.37 2.80 -15.38
N ASN A 70 4.26 2.80 -16.37
CA ASN A 70 4.65 4.01 -17.09
C ASN A 70 3.45 4.64 -17.83
N HIS A 71 2.58 3.83 -18.45
CA HIS A 71 1.36 4.36 -19.07
C HIS A 71 0.47 5.09 -18.05
N VAL A 72 0.25 4.51 -16.87
CA VAL A 72 -0.50 5.17 -15.78
C VAL A 72 0.19 6.46 -15.36
N GLU A 73 1.51 6.43 -15.16
CA GLU A 73 2.32 7.60 -14.79
C GLU A 73 2.12 8.78 -15.75
N GLN A 74 2.23 8.53 -17.06
CA GLN A 74 2.08 9.56 -18.10
C GLN A 74 0.66 10.14 -18.19
N ASN A 75 -0.33 9.44 -17.64
CA ASN A 75 -1.73 9.81 -17.67
C ASN A 75 -2.26 10.38 -16.34
N LEU A 76 -1.43 10.45 -15.29
CA LEU A 76 -1.81 10.98 -13.98
C LEU A 76 -2.40 12.40 -14.03
N LYS A 77 -1.88 13.25 -14.94
CA LYS A 77 -2.36 14.63 -15.17
C LYS A 77 -3.83 14.73 -15.60
N ARG A 78 -4.48 13.62 -15.95
CA ARG A 78 -5.90 13.57 -16.31
C ARG A 78 -6.82 13.60 -15.09
N LEU A 79 -6.28 13.33 -13.90
CA LEU A 79 -7.03 13.44 -12.66
C LEU A 79 -7.25 14.91 -12.31
N ASP A 80 -8.47 15.27 -11.95
CA ASP A 80 -8.75 16.58 -11.39
C ASP A 80 -8.14 16.66 -9.99
N GLN A 81 -7.15 17.54 -9.84
CA GLN A 81 -6.41 17.69 -8.59
C GLN A 81 -7.30 18.15 -7.43
N THR A 82 -8.37 18.90 -7.70
CA THR A 82 -9.29 19.35 -6.65
C THR A 82 -10.19 18.22 -6.13
N SER A 83 -10.23 17.11 -6.86
CA SER A 83 -10.94 15.89 -6.51
C SER A 83 -10.01 14.80 -5.94
N LEU A 84 -8.82 15.18 -5.43
CA LEU A 84 -7.88 14.26 -4.80
C LEU A 84 -7.71 14.51 -3.30
N LEU A 85 -7.72 13.41 -2.54
CA LEU A 85 -7.38 13.35 -1.12
C LEU A 85 -6.23 12.36 -0.92
N PHE A 86 -5.13 12.82 -0.35
CA PHE A 86 -4.02 11.97 0.10
C PHE A 86 -4.03 11.85 1.62
N LEU A 87 -4.17 10.63 2.12
CA LEU A 87 -3.96 10.27 3.51
C LEU A 87 -2.66 9.46 3.60
N TRP A 88 -1.71 9.91 4.42
CA TRP A 88 -0.36 9.35 4.40
C TRP A 88 0.20 9.04 5.78
N GLY A 89 0.69 7.82 6.00
CA GLY A 89 1.37 7.43 7.23
C GLY A 89 2.86 7.74 7.11
N ALA A 90 3.39 8.66 7.91
CA ALA A 90 4.78 9.09 7.77
C ALA A 90 5.81 8.01 8.16
N LYS A 91 5.37 6.93 8.81
CA LYS A 91 6.21 5.78 9.19
C LYS A 91 6.01 4.56 8.28
N ASP A 92 5.39 4.75 7.12
CA ASP A 92 5.38 3.75 6.05
C ASP A 92 6.82 3.51 5.55
N PHE A 93 7.22 2.24 5.50
CA PHE A 93 8.55 1.81 5.09
C PHE A 93 8.64 1.45 3.60
N VAL A 94 7.50 1.39 2.90
CA VAL A 94 7.38 1.12 1.47
C VAL A 94 7.18 2.43 0.71
N PHE A 95 6.20 3.23 1.13
CA PHE A 95 5.85 4.51 0.51
C PHE A 95 6.12 5.66 1.49
N ASP A 96 7.40 5.98 1.67
CA ASP A 96 7.82 7.03 2.58
C ASP A 96 7.41 8.45 2.11
N LEU A 97 7.85 9.47 2.84
CA LEU A 97 7.55 10.87 2.51
C LEU A 97 8.16 11.33 1.18
N THR A 98 9.16 10.64 0.64
CA THR A 98 9.73 10.92 -0.68
C THR A 98 8.66 10.72 -1.75
N PHE A 99 7.89 9.62 -1.66
CA PHE A 99 6.76 9.37 -2.57
C PHE A 99 5.67 10.41 -2.40
N LEU A 100 5.28 10.74 -1.16
CA LEU A 100 4.28 11.77 -0.92
C LEU A 100 4.69 13.13 -1.52
N ASN A 101 5.95 13.51 -1.36
CA ASN A 101 6.46 14.77 -1.91
C ASN A 101 6.36 14.81 -3.44
N GLU A 102 6.58 13.69 -4.12
CA GLU A 102 6.36 13.59 -5.56
C GLU A 102 4.88 13.76 -5.93
N PHE A 103 3.96 13.13 -5.19
CA PHE A 103 2.52 13.33 -5.40
C PHE A 103 2.08 14.78 -5.16
N LYS A 104 2.59 15.43 -4.11
CA LYS A 104 2.33 16.85 -3.83
C LYS A 104 2.90 17.77 -4.91
N SER A 105 4.06 17.44 -5.48
CA SER A 105 4.67 18.17 -6.59
C SER A 105 3.78 18.08 -7.85
N ARG A 106 3.27 16.88 -8.17
CA ARG A 106 2.39 16.65 -9.32
C ARG A 106 0.98 17.22 -9.13
N PHE A 107 0.47 17.19 -7.90
CA PHE A 107 -0.90 17.58 -7.55
C PHE A 107 -0.92 18.62 -6.42
N PRO A 108 -0.40 19.84 -6.65
CA PRO A 108 -0.26 20.85 -5.60
C PRO A 108 -1.60 21.34 -5.01
N ARG A 109 -2.72 21.09 -5.70
CA ARG A 109 -4.07 21.45 -5.22
C ARG A 109 -4.82 20.30 -4.53
N ALA A 110 -4.23 19.11 -4.44
CA ALA A 110 -4.84 17.99 -3.73
C ALA A 110 -4.86 18.23 -2.23
N VAL A 111 -5.95 17.83 -1.57
CA VAL A 111 -6.02 17.84 -0.11
C VAL A 111 -5.10 16.74 0.43
N THR A 112 -4.23 17.08 1.38
CA THR A 112 -3.24 16.13 1.92
C THR A 112 -3.23 16.17 3.45
N HIS A 113 -3.35 14.99 4.08
CA HIS A 113 -3.20 14.81 5.52
C HIS A 113 -2.09 13.79 5.80
N VAL A 114 -1.16 14.17 6.68
CA VAL A 114 -0.02 13.34 7.07
C VAL A 114 -0.15 12.96 8.54
N PHE A 115 -0.15 11.66 8.81
CA PHE A 115 -0.21 11.07 10.14
C PHE A 115 1.20 10.66 10.55
N HIS A 116 1.81 11.46 11.42
CA HIS A 116 3.22 11.27 11.81
C HIS A 116 3.46 10.03 12.69
N ASP A 117 2.40 9.48 13.26
CA ASP A 117 2.41 8.30 14.13
C ASP A 117 1.87 7.02 13.44
N ALA A 118 1.41 7.11 12.19
CA ALA A 118 0.88 5.97 11.43
C ALA A 118 1.88 5.39 10.41
N GLY A 119 1.69 4.11 10.09
CA GLY A 119 2.50 3.33 9.14
C GLY A 119 1.79 3.04 7.82
N HIS A 120 2.15 1.90 7.23
CA HIS A 120 1.63 1.43 5.95
C HIS A 120 0.15 1.02 6.03
N TYR A 121 -0.27 0.42 7.16
CA TYR A 121 -1.68 0.10 7.45
C TYR A 121 -2.35 1.30 8.11
N LEU A 122 -2.39 2.42 7.40
CA LEU A 122 -2.92 3.70 7.90
C LEU A 122 -4.33 3.55 8.48
N PHE A 123 -5.20 2.78 7.82
CA PHE A 123 -6.57 2.59 8.28
C PHE A 123 -6.69 1.74 9.56
N GLU A 124 -5.69 0.92 9.87
CA GLU A 124 -5.60 0.22 11.16
C GLU A 124 -5.06 1.14 12.26
N ASP A 125 -4.14 2.06 11.90
CA ASP A 125 -3.55 3.00 12.86
C ASP A 125 -4.47 4.18 13.18
N LYS A 126 -5.29 4.61 12.21
CA LYS A 126 -6.11 5.83 12.25
C LYS A 126 -7.53 5.62 11.70
N PRO A 127 -8.28 4.59 12.12
CA PRO A 127 -9.57 4.25 11.52
C PRO A 127 -10.58 5.41 11.61
N GLU A 128 -10.76 6.01 12.79
CA GLU A 128 -11.75 7.07 12.98
C GLU A 128 -11.34 8.37 12.27
N GLU A 129 -10.09 8.81 12.47
CA GLU A 129 -9.57 10.05 11.87
C GLU A 129 -9.61 9.98 10.33
N SER A 130 -9.16 8.86 9.74
CA SER A 130 -9.20 8.67 8.29
C SER A 130 -10.62 8.61 7.75
N CYS A 131 -11.54 7.93 8.42
CA CYS A 131 -12.96 7.86 8.04
C CYS A 131 -13.61 9.25 8.05
N GLN A 132 -13.37 10.04 9.10
CA GLN A 132 -13.88 11.42 9.19
C GLN A 132 -13.36 12.30 8.06
N LEU A 133 -12.07 12.22 7.73
CA LEU A 133 -11.49 12.99 6.63
C LEU A 133 -12.06 12.57 5.27
N ILE A 134 -12.25 11.26 5.04
CA ILE A 134 -12.88 10.75 3.81
C ILE A 134 -14.32 11.26 3.70
N GLN A 135 -15.12 11.17 4.77
CA GLN A 135 -16.50 11.67 4.78
C GLN A 135 -16.56 13.18 4.52
N ALA A 136 -15.71 13.95 5.20
CA ALA A 136 -15.63 15.39 5.01
C ALA A 136 -15.19 15.77 3.59
N PHE A 137 -14.37 14.95 2.94
CA PHE A 137 -13.95 15.16 1.57
C PHE A 137 -15.07 14.86 0.57
N LEU A 138 -15.83 13.77 0.77
CA LEU A 138 -16.93 13.37 -0.12
C LEU A 138 -18.18 14.28 -0.01
N ASN A 139 -18.35 14.98 1.12
CA ASN A 139 -19.48 15.87 1.36
C ASN A 139 -19.22 17.34 0.97
N LYS A 140 -18.10 17.62 0.29
CA LYS A 140 -17.80 18.94 -0.31
C LYS A 140 -18.46 19.08 -1.67
#